data_AF-A0A3A8KIW7-F1
#
_entry.id   AF-A0A3A8KIW7-F1
#
_cell.length_a   1.000
_cell.length_b   1.000
_cell.length_c   1.000
_cell.angle_alpha   90.00
_cell.angle_beta   90.00
_cell.angle_gamma   90.00
#
_symmetry.space_group_name_H-M   'P 1'
#
loop_
_entity.id
_entity.type
_entity.pdbx_description
1 polymer ?
#
loop_
_entity_poly.entity_id
_entity_poly.type
_entity_poly.pdbx_seq_one_letter_code
_entity_poly.pdbx_strand_id
1 'polypeptide(L)'
;MGCASAPLDRSATAPREEHHQEAPKVCTLIGCVTGMTLMTIVPESPELLRVSRIRVCRNSTCLTHSLAELPPGKDTRLAWPAPPTGPFSPSAEFQMRSLPDGRTGLLVYYDSGSDTAWREDDVFTVTLTSADGRRLLDLKRPARYDKVEPNGPGCGTCYRAIYRESEDWLTMPR
;
A
#
# COMPACT_ATOMS: atom_id res chain seq x y z
N MET A 1 -13.70 -79.54 -37.92
CA MET A 1 -12.36 -79.27 -37.35
C MET A 1 -11.76 -78.19 -38.23
N GLY A 2 -11.39 -76.98 -37.84
CA GLY A 2 -11.26 -76.28 -36.56
C GLY A 2 -10.34 -75.07 -36.86
N CYS A 3 -10.63 -73.91 -36.26
CA CYS A 3 -9.78 -72.72 -36.11
C CYS A 3 -9.40 -71.92 -37.38
N ALA A 4 -9.27 -70.59 -37.39
CA ALA A 4 -9.63 -69.52 -36.46
C ALA A 4 -9.48 -68.19 -37.23
N SER A 5 -10.34 -67.23 -36.90
CA SER A 5 -10.34 -65.86 -37.40
C SER A 5 -9.17 -65.04 -36.88
N ALA A 6 -8.65 -64.11 -37.69
CA ALA A 6 -7.96 -62.93 -37.20
C ALA A 6 -8.36 -61.71 -38.05
N PRO A 7 -8.78 -60.62 -37.41
CA PRO A 7 -8.25 -59.33 -37.81
C PRO A 7 -7.58 -58.65 -36.61
N LEU A 8 -6.40 -58.07 -36.87
CA LEU A 8 -5.70 -57.17 -35.97
C LEU A 8 -6.49 -55.86 -35.89
N ASP A 9 -7.32 -55.71 -34.87
CA ASP A 9 -7.93 -54.43 -34.54
C ASP A 9 -6.91 -53.60 -33.77
N ARG A 10 -6.17 -52.74 -34.49
CA ARG A 10 -5.34 -51.69 -33.88
C ARG A 10 -6.27 -50.63 -33.31
N SER A 11 -6.82 -50.90 -32.13
CA SER A 11 -7.34 -49.86 -31.26
C SER A 11 -6.18 -48.95 -30.86
N ALA A 12 -6.04 -47.86 -31.61
CA ALA A 12 -5.24 -46.72 -31.23
C ALA A 12 -5.84 -46.15 -29.93
N THR A 13 -5.19 -46.42 -28.81
CA THR A 13 -5.47 -45.74 -27.56
C THR A 13 -5.18 -44.26 -27.78
N ALA A 14 -6.23 -43.46 -27.99
CA ALA A 14 -6.11 -42.02 -27.98
C ALA A 14 -5.46 -41.59 -26.65
N PRO A 15 -4.51 -40.64 -26.64
CA PRO A 15 -4.01 -40.09 -25.41
C PRO A 15 -5.20 -39.48 -24.68
N ARG A 16 -5.47 -40.02 -23.50
CA ARG A 16 -6.47 -39.50 -22.56
C ARG A 16 -6.08 -38.05 -22.28
N GLU A 17 -6.81 -37.10 -22.83
CA GLU A 17 -6.71 -35.69 -22.43
C GLU A 17 -7.06 -35.63 -20.94
N GLU A 18 -6.03 -35.72 -20.11
CA GLU A 18 -6.09 -35.33 -18.72
C GLU A 18 -6.38 -33.83 -18.74
N HIS A 19 -7.67 -33.52 -18.74
CA HIS A 19 -8.20 -32.23 -18.28
C HIS A 19 -7.69 -32.04 -16.86
N HIS A 20 -6.47 -31.55 -16.73
CA HIS A 20 -5.96 -30.89 -15.55
C HIS A 20 -6.88 -29.67 -15.38
N GLN A 21 -8.00 -29.88 -14.69
CA GLN A 21 -8.79 -28.79 -14.13
C GLN A 21 -7.86 -28.10 -13.13
N GLU A 22 -7.14 -27.09 -13.61
CA GLU A 22 -6.43 -26.14 -12.77
C GLU A 22 -7.44 -25.67 -11.72
N ALA A 23 -7.13 -25.93 -10.45
CA ALA A 23 -8.00 -25.54 -9.35
C ALA A 23 -8.28 -24.03 -9.46
N PRO A 24 -9.53 -23.58 -9.20
CA PRO A 24 -9.88 -22.17 -9.32
C PRO A 24 -8.94 -21.33 -8.45
N LYS A 25 -8.27 -20.38 -9.09
CA LYS A 25 -7.32 -19.48 -8.42
C LYS A 25 -8.08 -18.61 -7.41
N VAL A 26 -7.78 -18.77 -6.12
CA VAL A 26 -8.39 -17.97 -5.06
C VAL A 26 -7.57 -16.69 -4.88
N CYS A 27 -8.17 -15.55 -5.19
CA CYS A 27 -7.58 -14.24 -5.01
C CYS A 27 -8.17 -13.58 -3.76
N THR A 28 -7.38 -13.41 -2.71
CA THR A 28 -7.86 -12.84 -1.44
C THR A 28 -7.86 -11.30 -1.44
N LEU A 29 -7.22 -10.68 -2.43
CA LEU A 29 -6.98 -9.22 -2.54
C LEU A 29 -6.29 -8.60 -1.30
N ILE A 30 -5.79 -9.42 -0.39
CA ILE A 30 -5.09 -8.97 0.82
C ILE A 30 -3.82 -8.24 0.40
N GLY A 31 -3.56 -7.10 1.04
CA GLY A 31 -2.36 -6.30 0.79
C GLY A 31 -2.38 -5.57 -0.55
N CYS A 32 -3.48 -5.56 -1.29
CA CYS A 32 -3.64 -4.71 -2.46
C CYS A 32 -4.10 -3.32 -2.03
N VAL A 33 -3.21 -2.34 -2.14
CA VAL A 33 -3.51 -0.94 -1.80
C VAL A 33 -2.96 -0.07 -2.93
N THR A 34 -3.85 0.65 -3.59
CA THR A 34 -3.51 1.65 -4.60
C THR A 34 -3.39 3.02 -3.95
N GLY A 35 -2.19 3.60 -3.98
CA GLY A 35 -1.93 4.87 -3.31
C GLY A 35 -0.45 5.17 -3.15
N MET A 36 -0.08 5.67 -1.96
CA MET A 36 1.24 6.24 -1.72
C MET A 36 1.81 5.82 -0.37
N THR A 37 3.10 5.59 -0.34
CA THR A 37 3.89 5.43 0.88
C THR A 37 4.98 6.50 0.91
N LEU A 38 5.05 7.28 1.98
CA LEU A 38 6.14 8.20 2.27
C LEU A 38 6.88 7.73 3.52
N MET A 39 8.20 7.59 3.41
CA MET A 39 9.10 7.36 4.54
C MET A 39 10.07 8.54 4.65
N THR A 40 10.12 9.17 5.82
CA THR A 40 10.98 10.32 6.07
C THR A 40 11.40 10.41 7.53
N ILE A 41 12.41 11.24 7.82
CA ILE A 41 12.79 11.64 9.19
C ILE A 41 12.48 13.12 9.35
N VAL A 42 11.73 13.45 10.40
CA VAL A 42 11.47 14.83 10.80
C VAL A 42 12.43 15.21 11.94
N PRO A 43 13.11 16.36 11.87
CA PRO A 43 14.10 16.79 12.86
C PRO A 43 13.44 17.35 14.13
N GLU A 44 12.37 16.71 14.60
CA GLU A 44 11.57 17.13 15.74
C GLU A 44 11.30 15.92 16.62
N SER A 45 11.11 16.16 17.92
CA SER A 45 10.77 15.09 18.86
C SER A 45 9.32 14.61 18.66
N PRO A 46 9.00 13.36 19.05
CA PRO A 46 7.64 12.85 18.97
C PRO A 46 6.61 13.72 19.71
N GLU A 47 7.01 14.34 20.82
CA GLU A 47 6.16 15.22 21.63
C GLU A 47 5.74 16.47 20.86
N LEU A 48 6.68 17.08 20.13
CA LEU A 48 6.38 18.23 19.26
C LEU A 48 5.52 17.83 18.06
N LEU A 49 5.73 16.61 17.53
CA LEU A 49 4.89 16.10 16.46
C LEU A 49 3.46 15.82 16.92
N ARG A 50 3.21 15.43 18.17
CA ARG A 50 1.84 15.20 18.65
C ARG A 50 0.97 16.44 18.67
N VAL A 51 1.53 17.64 18.78
CA VAL A 51 0.74 18.89 18.65
C VAL A 51 0.65 19.38 17.21
N SER A 52 1.18 18.63 16.26
CA SER A 52 1.19 18.98 14.84
C SER A 52 -0.05 18.45 14.12
N ARG A 53 -0.29 19.01 12.93
CA ARG A 53 -1.32 18.58 11.99
C ARG A 53 -0.64 18.08 10.72
N ILE A 54 -1.08 16.92 10.24
CA ILE A 54 -0.64 16.40 8.96
C ILE A 54 -1.78 16.49 7.95
N ARG A 55 -1.43 16.78 6.71
CA ARG A 55 -2.33 16.77 5.57
C ARG A 55 -1.69 16.00 4.43
N VAL A 56 -2.43 15.04 3.89
CA VAL A 56 -2.03 14.22 2.75
C VAL A 56 -3.05 14.41 1.66
N CYS A 57 -2.59 14.77 0.47
CA CYS A 57 -3.44 14.97 -0.69
C CYS A 57 -2.98 14.12 -1.86
N ARG A 58 -3.95 13.64 -2.63
CA ARG A 58 -3.78 13.21 -4.02
C ARG A 58 -4.56 14.19 -4.88
N ASN A 59 -3.86 15.00 -5.68
CA ASN A 59 -4.43 16.13 -6.41
C ASN A 59 -5.22 17.06 -5.46
N SER A 60 -6.53 17.22 -5.67
CA SER A 60 -7.42 18.04 -4.85
C SER A 60 -8.03 17.29 -3.64
N THR A 61 -7.91 15.97 -3.59
CA THR A 61 -8.51 15.15 -2.52
C THR A 61 -7.55 15.05 -1.35
N CYS A 62 -7.94 15.59 -0.19
CA CYS A 62 -7.06 15.70 0.97
C CYS A 62 -7.66 15.09 2.23
N LEU A 63 -6.82 14.39 2.98
CA LEU A 63 -7.06 13.96 4.34
C LEU A 63 -6.22 14.83 5.27
N THR A 64 -6.82 15.37 6.32
CA THR A 64 -6.14 16.23 7.29
C THR A 64 -6.46 15.74 8.69
N HIS A 65 -5.45 15.62 9.55
CA HIS A 65 -5.64 15.13 10.90
C HIS A 65 -4.69 15.76 11.91
N SER A 66 -5.16 15.85 13.16
CA SER A 66 -4.34 16.18 14.32
C SER A 66 -3.53 14.95 14.76
N LEU A 67 -2.25 15.14 15.06
CA LEU A 67 -1.42 14.08 15.64
C LEU A 67 -1.60 13.93 17.16
N ALA A 68 -2.47 14.73 17.77
CA ALA A 68 -2.70 14.72 19.21
C ALA A 68 -3.35 13.43 19.71
N GLU A 69 -4.02 12.71 18.80
CA GLU A 69 -4.69 11.44 19.07
C GLU A 69 -3.74 10.23 18.98
N LEU A 70 -2.46 10.44 18.61
CA LEU A 70 -1.49 9.37 18.63
C LEU A 70 -1.26 8.90 20.07
N PRO A 71 -1.36 7.58 20.33
CA PRO A 71 -1.11 7.04 21.65
C PRO A 71 0.31 7.37 22.09
N PRO A 72 0.57 7.57 23.39
CA PRO A 72 1.93 7.78 23.86
C PRO A 72 2.78 6.52 23.67
N GLY A 73 3.99 6.67 23.14
CA GLY A 73 4.92 5.56 22.97
C GLY A 73 6.08 5.90 22.05
N LYS A 74 7.07 4.99 22.02
CA LYS A 74 8.21 5.05 21.08
C LYS A 74 7.80 4.70 19.66
N ASP A 75 6.84 3.79 19.51
CA ASP A 75 6.26 3.33 18.25
C ASP A 75 4.75 3.57 18.32
N THR A 76 4.22 4.40 17.43
CA THR A 76 2.80 4.77 17.47
C THR A 76 2.22 4.64 16.06
N ARG A 77 1.00 4.11 15.97
CA ARG A 77 0.27 3.93 14.72
C ARG A 77 -1.13 4.50 14.88
N LEU A 78 -1.59 5.24 13.89
CA LEU A 78 -2.94 5.74 13.83
C LEU A 78 -3.47 5.60 12.41
N ALA A 79 -4.59 4.90 12.28
CA ALA A 79 -5.30 4.74 11.03
C ALA A 79 -6.46 5.74 10.98
N TRP A 80 -6.56 6.48 9.88
CA TRP A 80 -7.63 7.44 9.63
C TRP A 80 -8.49 6.97 8.47
N PRO A 81 -9.71 6.51 8.74
CA PRO A 81 -10.70 6.51 7.69
C PRO A 81 -11.05 7.98 7.35
N ALA A 82 -11.18 8.32 6.07
CA ALA A 82 -12.03 9.45 5.73
C ALA A 82 -13.44 9.19 6.32
N PRO A 83 -14.23 10.23 6.65
CA PRO A 83 -15.64 10.02 6.92
C PRO A 83 -16.22 9.17 5.79
N PRO A 84 -16.97 8.09 6.09
CA PRO A 84 -17.39 7.13 5.08
C PRO A 84 -18.37 7.83 4.13
N THR A 85 -17.85 8.33 3.02
CA THR A 85 -18.64 8.90 1.92
C THR A 85 -19.09 7.82 0.93
N GLY A 86 -18.63 6.59 1.13
CA GLY A 86 -18.94 5.42 0.32
C GLY A 86 -17.88 4.31 0.48
N PRO A 87 -18.07 3.15 -0.17
CA PRO A 87 -17.20 1.97 -0.06
C PRO A 87 -15.77 2.19 -0.60
N PHE A 88 -15.53 3.30 -1.31
CA PHE A 88 -14.26 3.63 -1.95
C PHE A 88 -13.68 4.96 -1.45
N SER A 89 -13.88 5.26 -0.16
CA SER A 89 -13.34 6.49 0.44
C SER A 89 -11.83 6.34 0.65
N PRO A 90 -11.03 7.38 0.35
CA PRO A 90 -9.61 7.34 0.64
C PRO A 90 -9.37 7.21 2.14
N SER A 91 -8.28 6.58 2.53
CA SER A 91 -7.85 6.50 3.92
C SER A 91 -6.37 6.81 4.01
N ALA A 92 -5.89 7.09 5.22
CA ALA A 92 -4.47 7.23 5.44
C ALA A 92 -4.07 6.69 6.80
N GLU A 93 -2.84 6.19 6.91
CA GLU A 93 -2.28 5.64 8.13
C GLU A 93 -0.91 6.27 8.38
N PHE A 94 -0.65 6.53 9.66
CA PHE A 94 0.53 7.25 10.11
C PHE A 94 1.21 6.42 11.17
N GLN A 95 2.51 6.22 10.98
CA GLN A 95 3.35 5.62 12.00
C GLN A 95 4.47 6.58 12.34
N MET A 96 4.72 6.74 13.63
CA MET A 96 5.82 7.53 14.15
C MET A 96 6.70 6.69 15.03
N ARG A 97 8.01 6.91 14.90
CA ARG A 97 9.02 6.26 15.74
C ARG A 97 10.08 7.22 16.24
N SER A 98 10.30 7.23 17.55
CA SER A 98 11.44 7.93 18.15
C SER A 98 12.76 7.31 17.68
N LEU A 99 13.71 8.12 17.24
CA LEU A 99 15.05 7.67 16.88
C LEU A 99 16.06 7.96 17.99
N PRO A 100 17.19 7.22 18.08
CA PRO A 100 18.19 7.40 19.14
C PRO A 100 18.82 8.79 19.22
N ASP A 101 18.82 9.53 18.11
CA ASP A 101 19.37 10.88 18.00
C ASP A 101 18.36 11.99 18.34
N GLY A 102 17.17 11.63 18.82
CA GLY A 102 16.11 12.57 19.20
C GLY A 102 15.21 13.02 18.04
N ARG A 103 15.48 12.60 16.81
CA ARG A 103 14.59 12.84 15.66
C ARG A 103 13.43 11.82 15.64
N THR A 104 12.48 12.05 14.74
CA THR A 104 11.33 11.15 14.57
C THR A 104 11.27 10.59 13.16
N GLY A 105 11.26 9.26 13.04
CA GLY A 105 10.89 8.58 11.81
C GLY A 105 9.38 8.68 11.60
N LEU A 106 8.97 9.07 10.39
CA LEU A 106 7.57 9.21 9.99
C LEU A 106 7.30 8.33 8.76
N LEU A 107 6.25 7.51 8.86
CA LEU A 107 5.72 6.66 7.80
C LEU A 107 4.29 7.08 7.54
N VAL A 108 3.98 7.39 6.28
CA VAL A 108 2.65 7.79 5.85
C VAL A 108 2.20 6.86 4.75
N TYR A 109 1.08 6.20 4.98
CA TYR A 109 0.36 5.46 3.95
C TYR A 109 -0.87 6.25 3.56
N TYR A 110 -1.13 6.35 2.27
CA TYR A 110 -2.37 6.85 1.71
C TYR A 110 -2.95 5.77 0.83
N ASP A 111 -4.18 5.38 1.12
CA ASP A 111 -5.01 4.52 0.28
C ASP A 111 -6.01 5.40 -0.46
N SER A 112 -6.07 5.27 -1.78
CA SER A 112 -7.04 5.99 -2.58
C SER A 112 -8.47 5.45 -2.45
N GLY A 113 -8.64 4.27 -1.85
CA GLY A 113 -9.92 3.58 -1.75
C GLY A 113 -10.40 2.99 -3.08
N SER A 114 -9.61 3.07 -4.17
CA SER A 114 -9.99 2.56 -5.49
C SER A 114 -8.78 2.13 -6.31
N ASP A 115 -8.79 0.88 -6.77
CA ASP A 115 -7.70 0.30 -7.57
C ASP A 115 -7.70 0.74 -9.05
N THR A 116 -8.74 1.44 -9.50
CA THR A 116 -8.88 1.91 -10.89
C THR A 116 -8.68 3.41 -11.04
N ALA A 117 -8.57 4.14 -9.93
CA ALA A 117 -8.59 5.59 -9.96
C ALA A 117 -7.22 6.23 -10.25
N TRP A 118 -6.11 5.49 -10.30
CA TRP A 118 -4.73 6.01 -10.43
C TRP A 118 -4.43 6.55 -11.84
N ARG A 119 -3.61 7.60 -11.92
CA ARG A 119 -3.21 8.25 -13.17
C ARG A 119 -1.75 8.68 -13.12
N GLU A 120 -1.06 8.63 -14.26
CA GLU A 120 0.35 9.03 -14.34
C GLU A 120 0.60 10.51 -14.02
N ASP A 121 -0.42 11.36 -14.14
CA ASP A 121 -0.37 12.79 -13.83
C ASP A 121 -0.76 13.13 -12.37
N ASP A 122 -0.99 12.11 -11.53
CA ASP A 122 -1.29 12.33 -10.13
C ASP A 122 -0.15 13.04 -9.40
N VAL A 123 -0.51 13.95 -8.50
CA VAL A 123 0.44 14.64 -7.62
C VAL A 123 0.08 14.35 -6.17
N PHE A 124 1.05 13.81 -5.43
CA PHE A 124 0.93 13.66 -3.99
C PHE A 124 1.53 14.86 -3.27
N THR A 125 0.81 15.37 -2.29
CA THR A 125 1.29 16.42 -1.39
C THR A 125 1.18 15.93 0.05
N VAL A 126 2.26 16.02 0.82
CA VAL A 126 2.27 15.70 2.26
C VAL A 126 2.84 16.89 3.01
N THR A 127 2.04 17.48 3.89
CA THR A 127 2.46 18.61 4.71
C THR A 127 2.29 18.27 6.18
N LEU A 128 3.31 18.48 6.98
CA LEU A 128 3.26 18.42 8.44
C LEU A 128 3.47 19.83 8.98
N THR A 129 2.54 20.31 9.80
CA THR A 129 2.54 21.68 10.33
C THR A 129 2.51 21.63 11.86
N SER A 130 3.47 22.27 12.53
CA SER A 130 3.47 22.39 13.98
C SER A 130 2.35 23.29 14.50
N ALA A 131 2.13 23.27 15.82
CA ALA A 131 1.09 24.07 16.48
C ALA A 131 1.23 25.59 16.25
N ASP A 132 2.44 26.09 16.05
CA ASP A 132 2.76 27.49 15.75
C ASP A 132 2.59 27.87 14.26
N GLY A 133 2.22 26.90 13.40
CA GLY A 133 2.03 27.10 11.96
C GLY A 133 3.28 26.89 11.11
N ARG A 134 4.44 26.57 11.70
CA ARG A 134 5.65 26.24 10.92
C ARG A 134 5.49 24.92 10.17
N ARG A 135 5.96 24.86 8.91
CA ARG A 135 6.00 23.62 8.13
C ARG A 135 7.22 22.80 8.55
N LEU A 136 6.96 21.60 9.08
CA LEU A 136 7.97 20.61 9.48
C LEU A 136 8.31 19.64 8.34
N LEU A 137 7.36 19.43 7.43
CA LEU A 137 7.49 18.63 6.20
C LEU A 137 6.63 19.28 5.11
N ASP A 138 7.14 19.37 3.90
CA ASP A 138 6.42 19.84 2.72
C ASP A 138 6.88 19.07 1.48
N LEU A 139 6.24 17.92 1.24
CA LEU A 139 6.44 17.11 0.06
C LEU A 139 5.39 17.49 -0.98
N LYS A 140 5.82 17.78 -2.21
CA LYS A 140 4.94 17.85 -3.39
C LYS A 140 5.62 17.18 -4.57
N ARG A 141 5.13 16.01 -4.98
CA ARG A 141 5.77 15.20 -6.03
C ARG A 141 4.75 14.55 -6.96
N PRO A 142 5.06 14.46 -8.27
CA PRO A 142 4.29 13.64 -9.19
C PRO A 142 4.44 12.16 -8.83
N ALA A 143 3.36 11.42 -8.96
CA ALA A 143 3.32 9.99 -8.72
C ALA A 143 4.14 9.24 -9.77
N ARG A 144 4.93 8.27 -9.29
CA ARG A 144 5.53 7.23 -10.13
C ARG A 144 5.06 5.91 -9.54
N TYR A 145 4.10 5.30 -10.22
CA TYR A 145 3.44 4.09 -9.74
C TYR A 145 4.18 2.85 -10.19
N ASP A 146 4.54 2.01 -9.22
CA ASP A 146 4.91 0.62 -9.47
C ASP A 146 3.66 -0.25 -9.44
N LYS A 147 3.58 -1.20 -10.36
CA LYS A 147 2.53 -2.22 -10.40
C LYS A 147 2.87 -3.35 -9.45
N VAL A 148 1.91 -3.77 -8.64
CA VAL A 148 2.08 -4.86 -7.68
C VAL A 148 0.89 -5.81 -7.78
N GLU A 149 1.16 -7.11 -7.83
CA GLU A 149 0.14 -8.17 -7.80
C GLU A 149 0.39 -9.03 -6.56
N PRO A 150 0.02 -8.56 -5.34
CA PRO A 150 0.44 -9.19 -4.09
C PRO A 150 -0.14 -10.60 -3.89
N ASN A 151 -1.25 -10.90 -4.59
CA ASN A 151 -1.91 -12.21 -4.55
C ASN A 151 -1.56 -13.08 -5.78
N GLY A 152 -0.47 -12.72 -6.48
CA GLY A 152 0.02 -13.40 -7.66
C GLY A 152 -0.62 -12.90 -8.97
N PRO A 153 -0.05 -13.32 -10.13
CA PRO A 153 -0.43 -12.76 -11.42
C PRO A 153 -1.91 -12.93 -11.77
N GLY A 154 -2.61 -11.86 -12.16
CA GLY A 154 -4.03 -11.96 -12.51
C GLY A 154 -4.99 -12.03 -11.31
N CYS A 155 -4.49 -11.85 -10.07
CA CYS A 155 -5.33 -11.67 -8.89
C CYS A 155 -5.59 -10.18 -8.56
N GLY A 156 -5.61 -9.33 -9.59
CA GLY A 156 -5.73 -7.87 -9.45
C GLY A 156 -4.36 -7.18 -9.37
N THR A 157 -4.31 -5.95 -9.88
CA THR A 157 -3.11 -5.11 -9.90
C THR A 157 -3.35 -3.86 -9.06
N CYS A 158 -2.41 -3.57 -8.17
CA CYS A 158 -2.41 -2.39 -7.32
C CYS A 158 -1.27 -1.47 -7.75
N TYR A 159 -1.42 -0.18 -7.46
CA TYR A 159 -0.49 0.84 -7.93
C TYR A 159 0.07 1.62 -6.75
N ARG A 160 1.39 1.59 -6.56
CA ARG A 160 2.03 2.21 -5.40
C ARG A 160 3.07 3.23 -5.82
N ALA A 161 2.92 4.45 -5.33
CA ALA A 161 3.97 5.46 -5.37
C ALA A 161 4.75 5.42 -4.05
N ILE A 162 6.08 5.28 -4.13
CA ILE A 162 6.94 5.22 -2.94
C ILE A 162 7.87 6.42 -2.94
N TYR A 163 7.84 7.19 -1.86
CA TYR A 163 8.74 8.31 -1.61
C TYR A 163 9.62 8.00 -0.39
N ARG A 164 10.93 8.11 -0.57
CA ARG A 164 11.94 7.91 0.47
C ARG A 164 12.79 9.17 0.54
N GLU A 165 12.55 10.02 1.54
CA GLU A 165 13.26 11.29 1.70
C GLU A 165 14.46 11.18 2.65
N SER A 166 14.63 10.03 3.30
CA SER A 166 15.73 9.75 4.23
C SER A 166 16.21 8.30 4.10
N GLU A 167 17.31 7.98 4.78
CA GLU A 167 17.70 6.59 5.04
C GLU A 167 16.52 5.80 5.61
N ASP A 168 16.53 4.48 5.36
CA ASP A 168 15.47 3.57 5.79
C ASP A 168 15.49 3.45 7.31
N TRP A 169 14.84 4.40 7.96
CA TRP A 169 14.82 4.45 9.40
C TRP A 169 14.13 3.23 9.94
N LEU A 170 13.25 2.51 9.21
CA LEU A 170 12.65 1.27 9.69
C LEU A 170 13.68 0.24 10.14
N THR A 171 14.87 0.24 9.54
CA THR A 171 15.99 -0.66 9.90
C THR A 171 16.93 -0.11 10.97
N MET A 172 16.80 1.16 11.36
CA MET A 172 17.62 1.75 12.42
C MET A 172 17.31 1.13 13.79
N PRO A 173 18.28 1.05 14.72
CA PRO A 173 18.06 0.63 16.11
C PRO A 173 16.99 1.48 16.81
N ARG A 174 16.28 0.87 17.76
CA ARG A 174 15.27 1.52 18.62
C ARG A 174 15.86 2.04 19.93
#